data_AF-A0A962WF18-F1
#
_entry.id   AF-A0A962WF18-F1
#
_cell.length_a   1.000
_cell.length_b   1.000
_cell.length_c   1.000
_cell.angle_alpha   90.00
_cell.angle_beta   90.00
_cell.angle_gamma   90.00
#
_symmetry.space_group_name_H-M   'P 1'
#
loop_
_entity.id
_entity.type
_entity.pdbx_description
1 polymer ?
#
loop_
_entity_poly.entity_id
_entity_poly.type
_entity_poly.pdbx_seq_one_letter_code
_entity_poly.pdbx_strand_id
1 'polypeptide(L)'
;MLEPVATENFLIAFAAGAMVLLAGAGYAGGFAFARLYGRPLWMRLAWLSYALLAISVAVLTEVMNFSGYWLALSVAMLLGYLLAPHAIWHLTHATHGAEPHSHTSPEENTR
;
A
#
# COMPACT_ATOMS: atom_id res chain seq x y z
N MET A 1 20.19 -14.39 32.03
CA MET A 1 21.21 -13.53 31.38
C MET A 1 20.66 -13.19 30.01
N LEU A 2 20.21 -11.94 29.81
CA LEU A 2 19.84 -11.45 28.49
C LEU A 2 21.15 -11.18 27.76
N GLU A 3 21.51 -11.98 26.76
CA GLU A 3 22.63 -11.64 25.90
C GLU A 3 22.30 -10.31 25.19
N PRO A 4 23.17 -9.30 25.25
CA PRO A 4 22.90 -7.98 24.70
C PRO A 4 22.51 -8.00 23.21
N VAL A 5 22.92 -9.05 22.48
CA VAL A 5 22.60 -9.28 21.06
C VAL A 5 21.12 -9.53 20.80
N ALA A 6 20.39 -10.13 21.75
CA ALA A 6 18.99 -10.52 21.54
C ALA A 6 18.04 -9.31 21.62
N THR A 7 18.34 -8.36 22.51
CA THR A 7 17.53 -7.15 22.70
C THR A 7 17.72 -6.16 21.55
N GLU A 8 18.94 -6.03 21.03
CA GLU A 8 19.26 -5.15 19.90
C GLU A 8 18.51 -5.61 18.63
N ASN A 9 18.59 -6.89 18.29
CA ASN A 9 17.86 -7.45 17.14
C ASN A 9 16.35 -7.29 17.28
N PHE A 10 15.81 -7.44 18.50
CA PHE A 10 14.38 -7.22 18.75
C PHE A 10 13.96 -5.76 18.51
N LEU A 11 14.73 -4.79 19.01
CA LEU A 11 14.48 -3.36 18.78
C LEU A 11 14.56 -3.00 17.30
N ILE A 12 15.56 -3.52 16.59
CA ILE A 12 15.71 -3.28 15.15
C ILE A 12 14.55 -3.91 14.38
N ALA A 13 14.14 -5.14 14.70
CA ALA A 13 13.00 -5.79 14.07
C ALA A 13 11.69 -5.03 14.33
N PHE A 14 11.47 -4.55 15.57
CA PHE A 14 10.31 -3.73 15.91
C PHE A 14 10.31 -2.40 15.15
N ALA A 15 11.44 -1.70 15.14
CA ALA A 15 11.59 -0.42 14.42
C ALA A 15 11.42 -0.60 12.90
N ALA A 16 12.00 -1.66 12.33
CA ALA A 16 11.84 -2.00 10.93
C ALA A 16 10.38 -2.35 10.60
N GLY A 17 9.69 -3.12 11.44
CA GLY A 17 8.26 -3.39 11.30
C GLY A 17 7.40 -2.11 11.36
N ALA A 18 7.69 -1.20 12.29
CA ALA A 18 7.02 0.10 12.37
C ALA A 18 7.30 0.95 11.12
N MET A 19 8.52 0.95 10.61
CA MET A 19 8.88 1.62 9.35
C MET A 19 8.18 1.01 8.15
N VAL A 20 8.03 -0.31 8.08
CA VAL A 20 7.25 -0.99 7.03
C VAL A 20 5.80 -0.51 7.05
N LEU A 21 5.17 -0.45 8.23
CA LEU A 21 3.80 0.06 8.38
C LEU A 21 3.67 1.53 7.97
N LEU A 22 4.57 2.40 8.46
CA LEU A 22 4.55 3.83 8.14
C LEU A 22 4.84 4.10 6.66
N ALA A 23 5.81 3.41 6.08
CA ALA A 23 6.14 3.53 4.65
C ALA A 23 5.01 2.99 3.78
N GLY A 24 4.37 1.89 4.18
CA GLY A 24 3.23 1.31 3.47
C GLY A 24 2.02 2.25 3.50
N ALA A 25 1.66 2.77 4.67
CA ALA A 25 0.59 3.75 4.81
C ALA A 25 0.90 5.04 4.04
N GLY A 26 2.16 5.50 4.10
CA GLY A 26 2.63 6.67 3.34
C GLY A 26 2.56 6.46 1.84
N TYR A 27 2.88 5.27 1.34
CA TYR A 27 2.74 4.90 -0.07
C TYR A 27 1.27 4.92 -0.51
N ALA A 28 0.38 4.27 0.24
CA ALA A 28 -1.04 4.22 -0.07
C ALA A 28 -1.69 5.61 -0.03
N GLY A 29 -1.39 6.40 1.01
CA GLY A 29 -1.88 7.77 1.15
C GLY A 29 -1.32 8.71 0.09
N GLY A 30 -0.02 8.62 -0.19
CA GLY A 30 0.66 9.40 -1.23
C GLY A 30 0.15 9.08 -2.63
N PHE A 31 -0.12 7.81 -2.93
CA PHE A 31 -0.73 7.38 -4.19
C PHE A 31 -2.14 7.94 -4.35
N ALA A 32 -2.97 7.85 -3.30
CA ALA A 32 -4.32 8.43 -3.31
C ALA A 32 -4.28 9.96 -3.52
N PHE A 33 -3.40 10.67 -2.81
CA PHE A 33 -3.19 12.12 -2.97
C PHE A 33 -2.66 12.50 -4.37
N ALA A 34 -1.71 11.73 -4.91
CA ALA A 34 -1.15 11.94 -6.24
C ALA A 34 -2.23 11.86 -7.32
N ARG A 35 -3.14 10.89 -7.19
CA ARG A 35 -4.23 10.67 -8.12
C ARG A 35 -5.33 11.73 -7.98
N LEU A 36 -5.58 12.24 -6.77
CA LEU A 36 -6.54 13.32 -6.52
C LEU A 36 -6.08 14.67 -7.09
N TYR A 37 -4.78 14.98 -7.00
CA TYR A 37 -4.23 16.27 -7.47
C TYR A 37 -3.70 16.28 -8.91
N GLY A 38 -3.64 15.12 -9.58
CA GLY A 38 -3.27 15.01 -11.00
C GLY A 38 -1.84 15.45 -11.35
N ARG A 39 -0.94 15.58 -10.36
CA ARG A 39 0.44 16.07 -10.57
C ARG A 39 1.46 14.92 -10.67
N PRO A 40 2.26 14.84 -11.76
CA PRO A 40 3.20 13.73 -11.98
C PRO A 40 4.37 13.69 -10.98
N LEU A 41 4.61 14.78 -10.27
CA LEU A 41 5.63 14.85 -9.22
C LEU A 41 5.29 13.98 -8.00
N TRP A 42 4.00 13.88 -7.66
CA TRP A 42 3.54 13.07 -6.54
C TRP A 42 3.59 11.57 -6.85
N MET A 43 3.50 11.20 -8.14
CA MET A 43 3.75 9.84 -8.60
C MET A 43 5.20 9.39 -8.34
N ARG A 44 6.18 10.30 -8.52
CA ARG A 44 7.59 10.02 -8.19
C ARG A 44 7.81 9.87 -6.69
N LEU A 45 7.10 10.66 -5.89
CA LEU A 45 7.16 10.56 -4.42
C LEU A 45 6.58 9.23 -3.93
N ALA A 46 5.48 8.75 -4.54
CA ALA A 46 4.93 7.43 -4.24
C ALA A 46 5.96 6.32 -4.55
N TRP A 47 6.65 6.38 -5.70
CA TRP A 47 7.73 5.43 -6.00
C TRP A 47 8.89 5.50 -5.00
N LEU A 48 9.26 6.69 -4.52
CA LEU A 48 10.25 6.87 -3.46
C LEU A 48 9.83 6.22 -2.14
N SER A 49 8.57 6.40 -1.72
CA SER A 49 8.02 5.75 -0.52
C SER A 49 7.97 4.23 -0.66
N TYR A 50 7.69 3.71 -1.86
CA TYR A 50 7.75 2.28 -2.13
C TYR A 50 9.19 1.74 -2.08
N ALA A 51 10.17 2.49 -2.59
CA ALA A 51 11.58 2.13 -2.45
C ALA A 51 12.01 2.07 -0.97
N LEU A 52 11.53 3.02 -0.15
CA LEU A 52 11.77 3.01 1.30
C LEU A 52 11.14 1.80 1.97
N LEU A 53 9.90 1.44 1.60
CA LEU A 53 9.22 0.22 2.07
C LEU A 53 10.06 -1.04 1.76
N ALA A 54 10.55 -1.15 0.52
CA ALA A 54 11.38 -2.27 0.09
C ALA A 54 12.67 -2.38 0.92
N ILE A 55 13.34 -1.25 1.19
CA ILE A 55 14.53 -1.21 2.04
C ILE A 55 14.18 -1.65 3.47
N SER A 56 13.09 -1.17 4.06
CA SER A 56 12.68 -1.56 5.42
C SER A 56 12.34 -3.05 5.52
N VAL A 57 11.66 -3.62 4.52
CA VAL A 57 11.38 -5.07 4.47
C VAL A 57 12.67 -5.88 4.31
N ALA A 58 13.63 -5.40 3.52
CA ALA A 58 14.92 -6.08 3.36
C ALA A 58 15.69 -6.14 4.69
N VAL A 59 15.82 -5.01 5.38
CA VAL A 59 16.44 -4.92 6.71
C VAL A 59 15.73 -5.83 7.71
N LEU A 60 14.40 -5.83 7.72
CA LEU A 60 13.61 -6.70 8.61
C LEU A 60 13.86 -8.19 8.33
N THR A 61 13.88 -8.57 7.06
CA THR A 61 14.08 -9.95 6.60
C THR A 61 15.48 -10.45 6.98
N GLU A 62 16.49 -9.59 6.84
CA GLU A 62 17.88 -9.88 7.22
C GLU A 62 18.03 -10.03 8.74
N VAL A 63 17.53 -9.08 9.52
CA VAL A 63 17.62 -9.09 10.99
C VAL A 63 16.86 -10.27 11.59
N MET A 64 15.68 -10.61 11.05
CA MET A 64 14.90 -11.77 11.49
C MET A 64 15.38 -13.10 10.88
N ASN A 65 16.41 -13.10 10.03
CA ASN A 65 16.90 -14.29 9.34
C ASN A 65 15.78 -15.07 8.60
N PHE A 66 14.86 -14.33 7.98
CA PHE A 66 13.78 -14.94 7.19
C PHE A 66 14.36 -15.69 6.00
N SER A 67 14.14 -17.00 5.99
CA SER A 67 14.59 -17.91 4.93
C SER A 67 13.44 -18.78 4.44
N GLY A 68 13.56 -19.26 3.20
CA GLY A 68 12.55 -20.12 2.57
C GLY A 68 11.17 -19.48 2.49
N TYR A 69 10.19 -20.08 3.16
CA TYR A 69 8.79 -19.66 3.14
C TYR A 69 8.57 -18.23 3.66
N TRP A 70 9.29 -17.83 4.71
CA TRP A 70 9.15 -16.49 5.29
C TRP A 70 9.64 -15.39 4.35
N LEU A 71 10.69 -15.67 3.57
CA LEU A 71 11.17 -14.74 2.55
C LEU A 71 10.16 -14.62 1.40
N ALA A 72 9.56 -15.73 0.98
CA ALA A 72 8.47 -15.71 -0.01
C ALA A 72 7.27 -14.87 0.48
N LEU A 73 6.94 -14.96 1.77
CA LEU A 73 5.88 -14.15 2.37
C LEU A 73 6.22 -12.65 2.35
N SER A 74 7.45 -12.26 2.70
CA SER A 74 7.92 -10.86 2.58
C SER A 74 7.83 -10.32 1.16
N VAL A 75 8.23 -11.13 0.16
CA VAL A 75 8.11 -10.77 -1.26
C VAL A 75 6.65 -10.65 -1.68
N ALA A 76 5.80 -11.58 -1.27
CA ALA A 76 4.37 -11.52 -1.54
C ALA A 76 3.73 -10.27 -0.91
N MET A 77 4.17 -9.87 0.29
CA MET A 77 3.72 -8.65 0.95
C MET A 77 4.10 -7.39 0.16
N LEU A 78 5.33 -7.31 -0.37
CA LEU A 78 5.76 -6.21 -1.25
C LEU A 78 4.91 -6.14 -2.52
N LEU A 79 4.72 -7.28 -3.19
CA LEU A 79 3.88 -7.37 -4.39
C LEU A 79 2.43 -6.95 -4.10
N GLY A 80 1.87 -7.42 -2.98
CA GLY A 80 0.54 -7.04 -2.53
C GLY A 80 0.43 -5.53 -2.29
N TYR A 81 1.44 -4.92 -1.67
CA TYR A 81 1.46 -3.48 -1.45
C TYR A 81 1.55 -2.67 -2.73
N LEU A 82 2.24 -3.18 -3.76
CA LEU A 82 2.26 -2.56 -5.09
C LEU A 82 0.89 -2.63 -5.75
N LEU A 83 0.23 -3.79 -5.70
CA LEU A 83 -1.03 -4.05 -6.41
C LEU A 83 -2.25 -3.43 -5.72
N ALA A 84 -2.26 -3.36 -4.39
CA ALA A 84 -3.41 -2.91 -3.60
C ALA A 84 -3.95 -1.52 -3.99
N PRO A 85 -3.14 -0.45 -4.06
CA PRO A 85 -3.66 0.87 -4.43
C PRO A 85 -4.19 0.94 -5.87
N HIS A 86 -3.58 0.18 -6.80
CA HIS A 86 -4.09 0.06 -8.16
C HIS A 86 -5.43 -0.67 -8.21
N ALA A 87 -5.57 -1.77 -7.46
CA ALA A 87 -6.80 -2.55 -7.40
C ALA A 87 -7.96 -1.75 -6.77
N ILE A 88 -7.70 -1.06 -5.64
CA ILE A 88 -8.69 -0.21 -4.99
C ILE A 88 -9.18 0.87 -5.95
N TRP A 89 -8.27 1.55 -6.65
CA TRP A 89 -8.65 2.56 -7.64
C TRP A 89 -9.49 2.00 -8.78
N HIS A 90 -9.10 0.83 -9.32
CA HIS A 90 -9.83 0.18 -10.41
C HIS A 90 -11.26 -0.19 -9.97
N LEU A 91 -11.42 -0.68 -8.74
CA LEU A 91 -12.73 -0.98 -8.16
C LEU A 91 -13.56 0.30 -7.98
N THR A 92 -12.99 1.37 -7.43
CA THR A 92 -13.72 2.65 -7.23
C THR A 92 -14.17 3.28 -8.56
N HIS A 93 -13.34 3.22 -9.60
CA HIS A 93 -13.69 3.76 -10.91
C HIS A 93 -14.72 2.89 -11.65
N ALA A 94 -14.62 1.56 -11.52
CA ALA A 94 -15.56 0.63 -12.14
C ALA A 94 -17.00 0.84 -11.62
N THR A 95 -17.18 1.13 -10.33
CA THR A 95 -18.51 1.40 -9.77
C THR A 95 -19.13 2.71 -10.25
N HIS A 96 -18.34 3.76 -10.50
CA HIS A 96 -18.88 5.03 -11.02
C HIS A 96 -19.32 4.97 -12.48
N GLY A 97 -18.79 4.04 -13.27
CA GLY A 97 -19.23 3.81 -14.66
C GLY A 97 -20.43 2.87 -14.79
N ALA A 98 -20.80 2.18 -13.72
CA ALA A 98 -21.82 1.13 -13.72
C ALA A 98 -23.22 1.63 -13.31
N GLU A 99 -23.42 2.94 -13.24
CA GLU A 99 -24.73 3.55 -13.01
C GLU A 99 -25.35 3.96 -14.36
N PRO A 100 -26.09 3.07 -15.06
CA PRO A 100 -26.94 3.53 -16.14
C PRO A 100 -28.01 4.40 -15.49
N HIS A 101 -28.02 5.68 -15.85
CA HIS A 101 -29.12 6.59 -15.58
C HIS A 101 -30.43 5.98 -16.12
N SER A 102 -31.14 5.21 -15.30
CA SER A 102 -32.52 4.82 -15.54
C SER A 102 -33.40 6.00 -15.14
N HIS A 103 -33.31 7.08 -15.93
CA HIS A 103 -34.30 8.14 -15.94
C HIS A 103 -35.27 7.84 -17.09
N THR A 104 -36.38 7.19 -16.78
CA THR A 104 -37.62 7.35 -17.54
C THR A 104 -38.76 7.42 -16.54
N SER A 105 -39.03 8.64 -16.08
CA SER A 105 -40.37 9.02 -15.64
C SER A 105 -41.16 9.37 -16.90
N PRO A 106 -42.23 8.65 -17.27
CA PRO A 106 -43.19 9.13 -18.24
C PRO A 106 -44.34 9.84 -17.50
N GLU A 107 -44.44 11.13 -17.82
CA GLU A 107 -45.72 11.81 -18.08
C GLU A 107 -46.58 12.25 -16.88
N GLU A 108 -46.19 13.41 -16.36
CA GLU A 108 -47.10 14.55 -16.24
C GLU A 108 -47.67 14.90 -17.63
N ASN A 109 -48.73 14.22 -18.08
CA ASN A 109 -49.63 14.71 -19.13
C ASN A 109 -50.90 13.85 -19.25
N THR A 110 -51.92 14.12 -18.43
CA THR A 110 -53.29 14.17 -18.96
C THR A 110 -54.13 15.07 -18.06
N ARG A 111 -54.59 16.14 -18.71
CA ARG A 111 -55.77 16.96 -18.39
C ARG A 111 -56.98 16.14 -17.98
#